data_AF-A0A075WTE7-F1
#
_entry.id   AF-A0A075WTE7-F1
#
_cell.length_a   1.000
_cell.length_b   1.000
_cell.length_c   1.000
_cell.angle_alpha   90.00
_cell.angle_beta   90.00
_cell.angle_gamma   90.00
#
_symmetry.space_group_name_H-M   'P 1'
#
loop_
_entity.id
_entity.type
_entity.pdbx_description
1 polymer ?
#
loop_
_entity_poly.entity_id
_entity_poly.type
_entity_poly.pdbx_seq_one_letter_code
_entity_poly.pdbx_strand_id
1 'polypeptide(L)'
;MKFYTLEWIKELFKEFVKSENSFFIEEKGVGFEPRFFFWALLHIYKKQSLPEIFKALKVDLEELETLFNRQEFDFMFLVDLLRKEFSFWFRDILLHKDFQSPDLLRIAWEFLMLEEQLRKQIQIPLLDRLKKLILDAEEIIEKGSSSETTFNERQFLRLLRFFNAVETLESSLSARLVERAKEVENKLNLGFKSDISPLSEEEKKVFYQNLMQGLKQIGGSLDGR
;
A
#
# COMPACT_ATOMS: atom_id res chain seq x y z
N MET A 1 -0.99 -11.65 13.16
CA MET A 1 -0.73 -10.24 12.77
C MET A 1 -1.39 -9.99 11.42
N LYS A 2 -2.12 -8.89 11.24
CA LYS A 2 -3.02 -8.66 10.07
C LYS A 2 -2.39 -7.63 9.11
N PHE A 3 -1.82 -8.08 7.99
CA PHE A 3 -1.21 -7.22 6.96
C PHE A 3 -2.26 -6.82 5.94
N TYR A 4 -2.43 -5.53 5.70
CA TYR A 4 -3.43 -5.04 4.74
C TYR A 4 -3.14 -5.54 3.33
N THR A 5 -1.88 -5.47 2.89
CA THR A 5 -1.44 -5.96 1.58
C THR A 5 -1.77 -7.45 1.38
N LEU A 6 -1.52 -8.28 2.40
CA LEU A 6 -1.85 -9.71 2.35
C LEU A 6 -3.36 -9.96 2.27
N GLU A 7 -4.16 -9.14 2.95
CA GLU A 7 -5.61 -9.28 2.90
C GLU A 7 -6.15 -8.96 1.52
N TRP A 8 -5.67 -7.89 0.91
CA TRP A 8 -6.03 -7.55 -0.46
C TRP A 8 -5.64 -8.66 -1.44
N ILE A 9 -4.41 -9.16 -1.37
CA ILE A 9 -3.95 -10.28 -2.20
C ILE A 9 -4.85 -11.50 -1.97
N LYS A 10 -5.13 -11.85 -0.71
CA LYS A 10 -5.92 -13.02 -0.35
C LYS A 10 -7.37 -12.92 -0.84
N GLU A 11 -8.00 -11.77 -0.67
CA GLU A 11 -9.39 -11.53 -1.08
C GLU A 11 -9.50 -11.58 -2.59
N LEU A 12 -8.66 -10.83 -3.32
CA LEU A 12 -8.70 -10.79 -4.77
C LEU A 12 -8.34 -12.15 -5.39
N PHE A 13 -7.35 -12.84 -4.83
CA PHE A 13 -6.98 -14.18 -5.27
C PHE A 13 -8.11 -15.19 -5.04
N LYS A 14 -8.79 -15.12 -3.89
CA LYS A 14 -9.92 -16.00 -3.58
C LYS A 14 -11.12 -15.72 -4.50
N GLU A 15 -11.36 -14.47 -4.86
CA GLU A 15 -12.38 -14.10 -5.84
C GLU A 15 -12.04 -14.68 -7.22
N PHE A 16 -10.79 -14.49 -7.67
CA PHE A 16 -10.29 -15.05 -8.93
C PHE A 16 -10.46 -16.58 -9.03
N VAL A 17 -10.09 -17.32 -7.99
CA VAL A 17 -10.21 -18.79 -7.98
C VAL A 17 -11.67 -19.28 -7.97
N LYS A 18 -12.59 -18.45 -7.47
CA LYS A 18 -14.03 -18.77 -7.42
C LYS A 18 -14.77 -18.40 -8.71
N SER A 19 -14.28 -17.43 -9.45
CA SER A 19 -14.85 -17.05 -10.74
C SER A 19 -14.50 -18.11 -11.77
N GLU A 20 -15.39 -19.09 -11.94
CA GLU A 20 -15.14 -20.29 -12.73
C GLU A 20 -14.74 -20.02 -14.19
N ASN A 21 -15.16 -18.90 -14.81
CA ASN A 21 -14.79 -18.55 -16.20
C ASN A 21 -14.88 -17.05 -16.57
N SER A 22 -15.07 -16.14 -15.60
CA SER A 22 -15.42 -14.74 -15.92
C SER A 22 -14.88 -13.75 -14.88
N PHE A 23 -13.59 -13.83 -14.57
CA PHE A 23 -12.94 -12.80 -13.77
C PHE A 23 -12.58 -11.61 -14.65
N PHE A 24 -12.98 -10.42 -14.22
CA PHE A 24 -12.66 -9.17 -14.89
C PHE A 24 -11.98 -8.22 -13.92
N ILE A 25 -10.96 -7.52 -14.41
CA ILE A 25 -10.43 -6.33 -13.77
C ILE A 25 -10.78 -5.16 -14.69
N GLU A 26 -11.51 -4.18 -14.16
CA GLU A 26 -12.19 -3.15 -14.95
C GLU A 26 -13.07 -3.80 -16.04
N GLU A 27 -12.70 -3.64 -17.32
CA GLU A 27 -13.41 -4.23 -18.48
C GLU A 27 -12.61 -5.35 -19.15
N LYS A 28 -11.53 -5.83 -18.52
CA LYS A 28 -10.59 -6.80 -19.11
C LYS A 28 -10.72 -8.16 -18.46
N GLY A 29 -11.05 -9.17 -19.27
CA GLY A 29 -11.11 -10.56 -18.83
C GLY A 29 -9.72 -11.10 -18.52
N VAL A 30 -9.58 -11.82 -17.42
CA VAL A 30 -8.32 -12.42 -16.99
C VAL A 30 -8.34 -13.91 -17.32
N GLY A 31 -7.53 -14.32 -18.29
CA GLY A 31 -7.45 -15.70 -18.80
C GLY A 31 -6.24 -16.50 -18.29
N PHE A 32 -5.59 -16.07 -17.21
CA PHE A 32 -4.41 -16.74 -16.66
C PHE A 32 -4.80 -17.88 -15.72
N GLU A 33 -3.93 -18.87 -15.56
CA GLU A 33 -4.09 -19.86 -14.51
C GLU A 33 -3.91 -19.23 -13.11
N PRO A 34 -4.54 -19.79 -12.05
CA PRO A 34 -4.43 -19.26 -10.68
C PRO A 34 -3.01 -18.96 -10.20
N ARG A 35 -2.04 -19.82 -10.52
CA ARG A 35 -0.63 -19.59 -10.16
C ARG A 35 -0.05 -18.34 -10.80
N PHE A 36 -0.31 -18.11 -12.09
CA PHE A 36 0.21 -16.94 -12.81
C PHE A 36 -0.50 -15.67 -12.34
N PHE A 37 -1.80 -15.75 -12.07
CA PHE A 37 -2.52 -14.63 -11.46
C PHE A 37 -1.96 -14.28 -10.07
N PHE A 38 -1.67 -15.29 -9.24
CA PHE A 38 -1.01 -15.06 -7.95
C PHE A 38 0.38 -14.44 -8.12
N TRP A 39 1.19 -14.89 -9.08
CA TRP A 39 2.48 -14.25 -9.35
C TRP A 39 2.33 -12.81 -9.80
N ALA A 40 1.32 -12.49 -10.62
CA ALA A 40 1.03 -11.12 -11.01
C ALA A 40 0.69 -10.24 -9.78
N LEU A 41 -0.07 -10.76 -8.82
CA LEU A 41 -0.35 -10.08 -7.53
C LEU A 41 0.91 -9.78 -6.73
N LEU A 42 1.93 -10.64 -6.76
CA LEU A 42 3.17 -10.43 -6.02
C LEU A 42 4.01 -9.27 -6.59
N HIS A 43 3.79 -8.88 -7.84
CA HIS A 43 4.50 -7.75 -8.48
C HIS A 43 4.11 -6.37 -7.94
N ILE A 44 3.23 -6.29 -6.93
CA ILE A 44 3.05 -5.07 -6.13
C ILE A 44 4.25 -4.79 -5.22
N TYR A 45 5.05 -5.81 -4.89
CA TYR A 45 6.25 -5.67 -4.05
C TYR A 45 7.47 -5.24 -4.88
N LYS A 46 8.48 -4.66 -4.22
CA LYS A 46 9.74 -4.24 -4.85
C LYS A 46 10.37 -5.37 -5.67
N LYS A 47 10.87 -5.03 -6.86
CA LYS A 47 11.59 -5.96 -7.75
C LYS A 47 12.73 -6.71 -7.05
N GLN A 48 13.46 -6.04 -6.16
CA GLN A 48 14.56 -6.64 -5.39
C GLN A 48 14.11 -7.70 -4.36
N SER A 49 12.85 -7.66 -3.93
CA SER A 49 12.28 -8.63 -2.98
C SER A 49 11.65 -9.83 -3.69
N LEU A 50 11.27 -9.69 -4.98
CA LEU A 50 10.63 -10.77 -5.75
C LEU A 50 11.44 -12.06 -5.82
N PRO A 51 12.78 -12.06 -6.04
CA PRO A 51 13.55 -13.31 -6.07
C PRO A 51 13.44 -14.11 -4.78
N GLU A 52 13.46 -13.43 -3.63
CA GLU A 52 13.33 -14.10 -2.33
C GLU A 52 11.90 -14.60 -2.09
N ILE A 53 10.89 -13.80 -2.47
CA ILE A 53 9.48 -14.19 -2.43
C ILE A 53 9.25 -15.45 -3.27
N PHE A 54 9.68 -15.47 -4.53
CA PHE A 54 9.53 -16.60 -5.43
C PHE A 54 10.29 -17.84 -4.95
N LYS A 55 11.52 -17.67 -4.46
CA LYS A 55 12.28 -18.77 -3.85
C LYS A 55 11.55 -19.37 -2.66
N ALA A 56 10.99 -18.55 -1.79
CA ALA A 56 10.28 -19.02 -0.61
C ALA A 56 8.95 -19.70 -0.96
N LEU A 57 8.31 -19.28 -2.05
CA LEU A 57 7.11 -19.89 -2.61
C LEU A 57 7.41 -21.11 -3.50
N LYS A 58 8.69 -21.46 -3.70
CA LYS A 58 9.13 -22.54 -4.59
C LYS A 58 8.56 -22.41 -6.02
N VAL A 59 8.51 -21.18 -6.53
CA VAL A 59 8.11 -20.92 -7.92
C VAL A 59 9.05 -21.65 -8.87
N ASP A 60 8.48 -22.37 -9.83
CA ASP A 60 9.23 -23.02 -10.89
C ASP A 60 9.75 -21.97 -11.88
N LEU A 61 11.08 -21.91 -12.03
CA LEU A 61 11.74 -20.97 -12.92
C LEU A 61 11.48 -21.29 -14.39
N GLU A 62 11.33 -22.58 -14.74
CA GLU A 62 11.05 -22.98 -16.13
C GLU A 62 9.63 -22.54 -16.55
N GLU A 63 8.67 -22.62 -15.63
CA GLU A 63 7.31 -22.11 -15.87
C GLU A 63 7.29 -20.59 -15.98
N LEU A 64 8.03 -19.88 -15.12
CA LEU A 64 8.17 -18.43 -15.16
C LEU A 64 8.80 -17.96 -16.49
N GLU A 65 9.87 -18.63 -16.95
CA GLU A 65 10.49 -18.37 -18.25
C GLU A 65 9.53 -18.65 -19.40
N THR A 66 8.78 -19.76 -19.34
CA THR A 66 7.78 -20.10 -20.36
C THR A 66 6.67 -19.05 -20.44
N LEU A 67 6.19 -18.56 -19.30
CA LEU A 67 5.20 -17.50 -19.19
C LEU A 67 5.71 -16.22 -19.86
N PHE A 68 6.92 -15.78 -19.54
CA PHE A 68 7.49 -14.58 -20.15
C PHE A 68 7.74 -14.77 -21.66
N ASN A 69 8.26 -15.91 -22.09
CA ASN A 69 8.52 -16.16 -23.50
C ASN A 69 7.25 -16.19 -24.37
N ARG A 70 6.08 -16.51 -23.80
CA ARG A 70 4.83 -16.70 -24.58
C ARG A 70 3.80 -15.60 -24.36
N GLN A 71 3.75 -15.02 -23.16
CA GLN A 71 2.65 -14.17 -22.69
C GLN A 71 3.14 -12.97 -21.87
N GLU A 72 4.42 -12.57 -21.99
CA GLU A 72 4.98 -11.44 -21.24
C GLU A 72 4.11 -10.17 -21.34
N PHE A 73 3.66 -9.81 -22.55
CA PHE A 73 2.84 -8.63 -22.74
C PHE A 73 1.53 -8.70 -21.94
N ASP A 74 0.76 -9.79 -22.08
CA ASP A 74 -0.51 -9.97 -21.39
C ASP A 74 -0.32 -10.07 -19.87
N PHE A 75 0.77 -10.69 -19.43
CA PHE A 75 1.10 -10.81 -18.01
C PHE A 75 1.46 -9.47 -17.40
N MET A 76 2.33 -8.70 -18.07
CA MET A 76 2.70 -7.36 -17.60
C MET A 76 1.52 -6.39 -17.64
N PHE A 77 0.63 -6.54 -18.64
CA PHE A 77 -0.61 -5.79 -18.68
C PHE A 77 -1.51 -6.10 -17.47
N LEU A 78 -1.65 -7.39 -17.10
CA LEU A 78 -2.36 -7.78 -15.87
C LEU A 78 -1.68 -7.18 -14.61
N VAL A 79 -0.36 -7.23 -14.52
CA VAL A 79 0.41 -6.64 -13.41
C VAL A 79 0.10 -5.15 -13.27
N ASP A 80 0.07 -4.40 -14.38
CA ASP A 80 -0.23 -2.96 -14.36
C ASP A 80 -1.69 -2.67 -13.96
N LEU A 81 -2.64 -3.47 -14.42
CA LEU A 81 -4.04 -3.39 -13.97
C LEU A 81 -4.17 -3.64 -12.46
N LEU A 82 -3.52 -4.69 -11.94
CA LEU A 82 -3.53 -5.02 -10.52
C LEU A 82 -2.88 -3.93 -9.67
N ARG A 83 -1.78 -3.33 -10.14
CA ARG A 83 -1.14 -2.18 -9.48
C ARG A 83 -2.07 -0.97 -9.43
N LYS A 84 -2.75 -0.67 -10.52
CA LYS A 84 -3.74 0.41 -10.59
C LYS A 84 -4.86 0.18 -9.58
N GLU A 85 -5.48 -1.00 -9.58
CA GLU A 85 -6.51 -1.38 -8.60
C GLU A 85 -6.02 -1.29 -7.16
N PHE A 86 -4.86 -1.88 -6.87
CA PHE A 86 -4.23 -1.78 -5.55
C PHE A 86 -4.02 -0.33 -5.13
N SER A 87 -3.56 0.53 -6.04
CA SER A 87 -3.32 1.95 -5.74
C SER A 87 -4.60 2.70 -5.36
N PHE A 88 -5.74 2.36 -5.96
CA PHE A 88 -7.03 2.94 -5.59
C PHE A 88 -7.46 2.45 -4.22
N TRP A 89 -7.44 1.13 -4.03
CA TRP A 89 -7.80 0.49 -2.77
C TRP A 89 -6.96 0.98 -1.59
N PHE A 90 -5.62 1.05 -1.74
CA PHE A 90 -4.72 1.46 -0.67
C PHE A 90 -4.90 2.94 -0.30
N ARG A 91 -5.11 3.82 -1.30
CA ARG A 91 -5.43 5.23 -1.05
C ARG A 91 -6.75 5.37 -0.32
N ASP A 92 -7.78 4.64 -0.73
CA ASP A 92 -9.09 4.68 -0.09
C ASP A 92 -9.01 4.29 1.39
N ILE A 93 -8.26 3.21 1.68
CA ILE A 93 -7.97 2.79 3.05
C ILE A 93 -7.30 3.91 3.86
N LEU A 94 -6.28 4.56 3.32
CA LEU A 94 -5.56 5.63 4.03
C LEU A 94 -6.42 6.89 4.24
N LEU A 95 -7.36 7.16 3.35
CA LEU A 95 -8.25 8.33 3.45
C LEU A 95 -9.42 8.11 4.41
N HIS A 96 -9.91 6.87 4.53
CA HIS A 96 -11.17 6.58 5.23
C HIS A 96 -11.01 5.80 6.54
N LYS A 97 -9.92 5.04 6.73
CA LYS A 97 -9.69 4.23 7.91
C LYS A 97 -8.83 4.95 8.95
N ASP A 98 -9.22 4.84 10.22
CA ASP A 98 -8.37 5.27 11.34
C ASP A 98 -7.50 4.10 11.80
N PHE A 99 -6.20 4.37 11.93
CA PHE A 99 -5.22 3.41 12.43
C PHE A 99 -4.80 3.78 13.84
N GLN A 100 -4.68 2.76 14.70
CA GLN A 100 -3.99 2.90 15.98
C GLN A 100 -2.48 2.92 15.75
N SER A 101 -1.71 3.51 16.67
CA SER A 101 -0.25 3.68 16.52
C SER A 101 0.53 2.42 16.07
N PRO A 102 0.33 1.21 16.62
CA PRO A 102 1.07 0.02 16.16
C PRO A 102 0.67 -0.43 14.75
N ASP A 103 -0.57 -0.17 14.33
CA ASP A 103 -1.02 -0.46 12.96
C ASP A 103 -0.48 0.57 11.96
N LEU A 104 -0.20 1.79 12.41
CA LEU A 104 0.30 2.89 11.60
C LEU A 104 1.74 2.66 11.11
N LEU A 105 2.64 2.21 12.00
CA LEU A 105 4.00 1.80 11.61
C LEU A 105 3.98 0.59 10.68
N ARG A 106 3.08 -0.35 10.93
CA ARG A 106 2.93 -1.52 10.06
C ARG A 106 2.48 -1.13 8.67
N ILE A 107 1.42 -0.31 8.52
CA ILE A 107 0.96 0.08 7.18
C ILE A 107 1.97 0.98 6.46
N ALA A 108 2.73 1.81 7.18
CA ALA A 108 3.85 2.57 6.62
C ALA A 108 4.97 1.63 6.12
N TRP A 109 5.31 0.60 6.89
CA TRP A 109 6.28 -0.42 6.46
C TRP A 109 5.77 -1.22 5.25
N GLU A 110 4.51 -1.63 5.25
CA GLU A 110 3.86 -2.30 4.11
C GLU A 110 3.93 -1.43 2.85
N PHE A 111 3.62 -0.14 2.98
CA PHE A 111 3.75 0.83 1.90
C PHE A 111 5.20 0.91 1.38
N LEU A 112 6.18 0.95 2.28
CA LEU A 112 7.60 0.99 1.90
C LEU A 112 8.07 -0.29 1.21
N MET A 113 7.42 -1.44 1.39
CA MET A 113 7.73 -2.69 0.69
C MET A 113 7.17 -2.77 -0.74
N LEU A 114 6.30 -1.84 -1.11
CA LEU A 114 5.74 -1.78 -2.46
C LEU A 114 6.78 -1.34 -3.49
N GLU A 115 6.52 -1.73 -4.73
CA GLU A 115 7.25 -1.30 -5.92
C GLU A 115 7.22 0.24 -6.06
N GLU A 116 8.29 0.83 -6.58
CA GLU A 116 8.49 2.28 -6.56
C GLU A 116 7.43 3.06 -7.35
N GLN A 117 7.09 2.61 -8.55
CA GLN A 117 6.06 3.25 -9.36
C GLN A 117 4.70 3.15 -8.68
N LEU A 118 4.37 2.00 -8.09
CA LEU A 118 3.14 1.83 -7.31
C LEU A 118 3.10 2.76 -6.08
N ARG A 119 4.21 2.89 -5.34
CA ARG A 119 4.30 3.85 -4.23
C ARG A 119 4.03 5.27 -4.69
N LYS A 120 4.57 5.69 -5.84
CA LYS A 120 4.32 7.04 -6.39
C LYS A 120 2.85 7.24 -6.78
N GLN A 121 2.21 6.25 -7.38
CA GLN A 121 0.77 6.29 -7.71
C GLN A 121 -0.12 6.48 -6.48
N ILE A 122 0.31 5.96 -5.33
CA ILE A 122 -0.36 6.13 -4.04
C ILE A 122 0.02 7.47 -3.38
N GLN A 123 1.32 7.74 -3.29
CA GLN A 123 1.89 8.84 -2.51
C GLN A 123 1.54 10.22 -3.08
N ILE A 124 1.68 10.41 -4.40
CA ILE A 124 1.50 11.74 -5.00
C ILE A 124 0.08 12.29 -4.76
N PRO A 125 -1.01 11.55 -5.06
CA PRO A 125 -2.36 12.05 -4.78
C PRO A 125 -2.64 12.31 -3.31
N LEU A 126 -2.07 11.51 -2.40
CA LEU A 126 -2.24 11.68 -0.96
C LEU A 126 -1.46 12.90 -0.43
N LEU A 127 -0.26 13.17 -0.96
CA LEU A 127 0.51 14.36 -0.64
C LEU A 127 -0.18 15.63 -1.17
N ASP A 128 -0.72 15.59 -2.38
CA ASP A 128 -1.51 16.70 -2.94
C ASP A 128 -2.75 16.98 -2.08
N ARG A 129 -3.41 15.92 -1.60
CA ARG A 129 -4.53 16.06 -0.67
C ARG A 129 -4.10 16.66 0.67
N LEU A 130 -2.99 16.21 1.24
CA LEU A 130 -2.44 16.78 2.48
C LEU A 130 -2.08 18.26 2.28
N LYS A 131 -1.43 18.61 1.16
CA LYS A 131 -1.09 19.99 0.81
C LYS A 131 -2.33 20.89 0.74
N LYS A 132 -3.43 20.41 0.14
CA LYS A 132 -4.69 21.15 0.12
C LYS A 132 -5.24 21.36 1.54
N LEU A 133 -5.26 20.31 2.37
CA LEU A 133 -5.74 20.40 3.75
C LEU A 133 -4.90 21.35 4.61
N ILE A 134 -3.58 21.42 4.37
CA ILE A 134 -2.70 22.41 5.00
C ILE A 134 -3.13 23.83 4.63
N LEU A 135 -3.37 24.11 3.35
CA LEU A 135 -3.79 25.45 2.90
C LEU A 135 -5.15 25.82 3.48
N ASP A 136 -6.10 24.89 3.49
CA ASP A 136 -7.42 25.08 4.09
C ASP A 136 -7.31 25.39 5.61
N ALA A 137 -6.39 24.73 6.31
CA ALA A 137 -6.12 24.94 7.73
C ALA A 137 -5.41 26.28 8.01
N GLU A 138 -4.44 26.67 7.19
CA GLU A 138 -3.75 27.96 7.29
C GLU A 138 -4.72 29.13 7.08
N GLU A 139 -5.65 29.01 6.13
CA GLU A 139 -6.69 30.01 5.91
C GLU A 139 -7.58 30.22 7.15
N ILE A 140 -7.94 29.14 7.85
CA ILE A 140 -8.69 29.21 9.11
C ILE A 140 -7.89 29.94 10.20
N ILE A 141 -6.58 29.64 10.31
CA ILE A 141 -5.70 30.30 11.28
C ILE A 141 -5.61 31.79 11.00
N GLU A 142 -5.46 32.19 9.73
CA GLU A 142 -5.31 33.59 9.33
C GLU A 142 -6.61 34.41 9.50
N LYS A 143 -7.76 33.84 9.12
CA LYS A 143 -9.04 34.55 9.11
C LYS A 143 -9.78 34.52 10.46
N GLY A 144 -9.33 33.68 11.41
CA GLY A 144 -9.91 33.58 12.75
C GLY A 144 -11.39 33.15 12.79
N SER A 145 -11.97 32.76 11.66
CA SER A 145 -13.38 32.39 11.51
C SER A 145 -13.56 31.38 10.36
N SER A 146 -14.30 30.32 10.65
CA SER A 146 -14.41 29.08 9.86
C SER A 146 -15.50 29.10 8.79
N SER A 147 -15.93 30.27 8.29
CA SER A 147 -17.23 30.39 7.64
C SER A 147 -17.28 29.96 6.16
N GLU A 148 -16.16 29.70 5.49
CA GLU A 148 -16.16 29.31 4.06
C GLU A 148 -15.37 28.03 3.74
N THR A 149 -14.38 27.65 4.56
CA THR A 149 -13.51 26.50 4.27
C THR A 149 -13.96 25.24 5.03
N THR A 150 -14.36 24.21 4.28
CA THR A 150 -14.70 22.87 4.83
C THR A 150 -13.43 22.08 5.14
N PHE A 151 -12.66 22.53 6.13
CA PHE A 151 -11.46 21.82 6.58
C PHE A 151 -11.84 20.45 7.15
N ASN A 152 -11.29 19.39 6.55
CA ASN A 152 -11.49 18.02 7.02
C ASN A 152 -10.37 17.60 7.97
N GLU A 153 -10.55 17.95 9.25
CA GLU A 153 -9.60 17.65 10.33
C GLU A 153 -9.22 16.16 10.39
N ARG A 154 -10.21 15.27 10.33
CA ARG A 154 -9.98 13.83 10.46
C ARG A 154 -9.09 13.30 9.34
N GLN A 155 -9.33 13.74 8.11
CA GLN A 155 -8.51 13.35 6.97
C GLN A 155 -7.10 13.97 7.04
N PHE A 156 -6.99 15.21 7.51
CA PHE A 156 -5.70 15.87 7.74
C PHE A 156 -4.85 15.09 8.74
N LEU A 157 -5.41 14.75 9.91
CA LEU A 157 -4.72 13.98 10.94
C LEU A 157 -4.34 12.57 10.47
N ARG A 158 -5.19 11.90 9.68
CA ARG A 158 -4.88 10.58 9.10
C ARG A 158 -3.65 10.64 8.19
N LEU A 159 -3.65 11.57 7.24
CA LEU A 159 -2.56 11.72 6.29
C LEU A 159 -1.27 12.16 6.99
N LEU A 160 -1.36 13.10 7.93
CA LEU A 160 -0.23 13.54 8.74
C LEU A 160 0.39 12.38 9.52
N ARG A 161 -0.43 11.57 10.21
CA ARG A 161 0.02 10.38 10.95
C ARG A 161 0.69 9.37 10.03
N PHE A 162 0.07 9.04 8.90
CA PHE A 162 0.63 8.09 7.95
C PHE A 162 1.99 8.56 7.41
N PHE A 163 2.07 9.78 6.88
CA PHE A 163 3.33 10.27 6.33
C PHE A 163 4.40 10.51 7.39
N ASN A 164 4.03 10.91 8.61
CA ASN A 164 4.98 10.97 9.72
C ASN A 164 5.58 9.58 10.03
N ALA A 165 4.76 8.53 10.01
CA ALA A 165 5.24 7.16 10.21
C ALA A 165 6.16 6.71 9.06
N VAL A 166 5.83 7.05 7.81
CA VAL A 166 6.67 6.76 6.63
C VAL A 166 8.03 7.46 6.76
N GLU A 167 8.05 8.77 7.06
CA GLU A 167 9.27 9.55 7.22
C GLU A 167 10.12 9.11 8.42
N THR A 168 9.50 8.54 9.45
CA THR A 168 10.20 7.92 10.59
C THR A 168 10.94 6.64 10.19
N LEU A 169 10.41 5.90 9.22
CA LEU A 169 10.99 4.63 8.74
C LEU A 169 12.02 4.84 7.62
N GLU A 170 11.72 5.71 6.66
CA GLU A 170 12.55 6.01 5.49
C GLU A 170 12.33 7.48 5.10
N SER A 171 13.30 8.33 5.44
CA SER A 171 13.22 9.78 5.16
C SER A 171 13.24 10.08 3.67
N SER A 172 12.42 11.03 3.24
CA SER A 172 12.29 11.40 1.83
C SER A 172 12.10 12.90 1.62
N LEU A 173 11.91 13.31 0.36
CA LEU A 173 11.63 14.71 0.02
C LEU A 173 10.26 15.19 0.54
N SER A 174 9.34 14.29 0.94
CA SER A 174 8.07 14.70 1.56
C SER A 174 8.21 15.21 2.99
N ALA A 175 9.36 15.01 3.65
CA ALA A 175 9.62 15.49 5.02
C ALA A 175 9.24 16.96 5.22
N ARG A 176 9.58 17.84 4.26
CA ARG A 176 9.26 19.27 4.35
C ARG A 176 7.75 19.54 4.44
N LEU A 177 6.93 18.80 3.69
CA LEU A 177 5.48 18.96 3.73
C LEU A 177 4.90 18.41 5.04
N VAL A 178 5.46 17.30 5.54
CA VAL A 178 5.06 16.69 6.81
C VAL A 178 5.38 17.63 7.98
N GLU A 179 6.57 18.25 8.01
CA GLU A 179 6.91 19.24 9.04
C GLU A 179 5.98 20.45 9.00
N ARG A 180 5.69 21.00 7.81
CA ARG A 180 4.68 22.06 7.67
C ARG A 180 3.31 21.64 8.20
N ALA A 181 2.88 20.40 7.94
CA ALA A 181 1.64 19.88 8.48
C ALA A 181 1.67 19.78 10.02
N LYS A 182 2.78 19.37 10.62
CA LYS A 182 2.94 19.39 12.09
C LYS A 182 2.85 20.79 12.67
N GLU A 183 3.45 21.79 12.01
CA GLU A 183 3.36 23.19 12.45
C GLU A 183 1.91 23.70 12.44
N VAL A 184 1.16 23.40 11.38
CA VAL A 184 -0.25 23.77 11.25
C VAL A 184 -1.11 23.06 12.28
N GLU A 185 -0.86 21.78 12.50
CA GLU A 185 -1.53 20.99 13.53
C GLU A 185 -1.33 21.59 14.92
N ASN A 186 -0.07 21.93 15.27
CA ASN A 186 0.26 22.53 16.56
C ASN A 186 -0.47 23.86 16.78
N LYS A 187 -0.62 24.68 15.73
CA LYS A 187 -1.36 25.95 15.80
C LYS A 187 -2.86 25.76 16.03
N LEU A 188 -3.43 24.69 15.47
CA LEU A 188 -4.85 24.36 15.62
C LEU A 188 -5.14 23.47 16.84
N ASN A 189 -4.11 22.91 17.49
CA ASN A 189 -4.23 22.03 18.65
C ASN A 189 -5.18 20.84 18.42
N LEU A 190 -4.97 20.11 17.33
CA LEU A 190 -5.86 19.01 16.87
C LEU A 190 -5.56 17.66 17.54
N GLY A 191 -4.61 17.61 18.47
CA GLY A 191 -4.29 16.42 19.24
C GLY A 191 -3.47 15.37 18.47
N PHE A 192 -2.60 15.79 17.55
CA PHE A 192 -1.58 14.91 16.99
C PHE A 192 -0.60 14.47 18.07
N LYS A 193 -0.27 13.17 18.05
CA LYS A 193 0.76 12.58 18.91
C LYS A 193 1.84 12.05 18.00
N SER A 194 3.03 12.65 18.11
CA SER A 194 4.20 12.29 17.30
C SER A 194 4.95 11.06 17.82
N ASP A 195 4.46 10.42 18.89
CA ASP A 195 5.14 9.32 19.57
C ASP A 195 5.09 8.03 18.74
N ILE A 196 5.87 8.04 17.67
CA ILE A 196 6.12 6.91 16.79
C ILE A 196 7.61 6.63 16.88
N SER A 197 7.96 5.55 17.58
CA SER A 197 9.35 5.07 17.60
C SER A 197 9.65 4.32 16.29
N PRO A 198 10.85 4.49 15.71
CA PRO A 198 11.24 3.71 14.54
C PRO A 198 11.29 2.22 14.87
N LEU A 199 10.95 1.38 13.90
CA LEU A 199 11.07 -0.07 14.04
C LEU A 199 12.55 -0.47 14.14
N SER A 200 12.87 -1.30 15.13
CA SER A 200 14.15 -2.00 15.21
C SER A 200 14.35 -2.95 14.03
N GLU A 201 15.60 -3.34 13.76
CA GLU A 201 15.90 -4.31 12.71
C GLU A 201 15.30 -5.69 13.00
N GLU A 202 15.20 -6.07 14.27
CA GLU A 202 14.52 -7.27 14.73
C GLU A 202 13.02 -7.23 14.40
N GLU A 203 12.35 -6.11 14.64
CA GLU A 203 10.93 -5.94 14.30
C GLU A 203 10.70 -5.98 12.78
N LYS A 204 11.57 -5.32 11.99
CA LYS A 204 11.50 -5.40 10.52
C LYS A 204 11.67 -6.83 10.02
N LYS A 205 12.60 -7.60 10.59
CA LYS A 205 12.79 -9.03 10.28
C LYS A 205 11.54 -9.85 10.62
N VAL A 206 10.94 -9.62 11.79
CA VAL A 206 9.69 -10.30 12.19
C VAL A 206 8.55 -9.96 11.23
N PHE A 207 8.42 -8.69 10.82
CA PHE A 207 7.40 -8.26 9.88
C PHE A 207 7.59 -8.95 8.52
N TYR A 208 8.84 -9.00 8.04
CA TYR A 208 9.17 -9.70 6.80
C TYR A 208 8.87 -11.20 6.88
N GLN A 209 9.26 -11.87 7.96
CA GLN A 209 8.95 -13.30 8.15
C GLN A 209 7.44 -13.57 8.16
N ASN A 210 6.66 -12.71 8.83
CA ASN A 210 5.21 -12.82 8.85
C ASN A 210 4.58 -12.57 7.47
N LEU A 211 5.10 -11.60 6.71
CA LEU A 211 4.71 -11.36 5.33
C LEU A 211 4.92 -12.63 4.49
N MET A 212 6.13 -13.19 4.54
CA MET A 212 6.50 -14.41 3.81
C MET A 212 5.64 -15.61 4.19
N GLN A 213 5.34 -15.79 5.48
CA GLN A 213 4.43 -16.84 5.95
C GLN A 213 3.02 -16.65 5.40
N GLY A 214 2.51 -15.43 5.38
CA GLY A 214 1.20 -15.12 4.82
C GLY A 214 1.12 -15.38 3.32
N LEU A 215 2.15 -14.99 2.56
CA LEU A 215 2.24 -15.29 1.13
C LEU A 215 2.26 -16.81 0.88
N LYS A 216 3.00 -17.58 1.68
CA LYS A 216 3.00 -19.04 1.61
C LYS A 216 1.64 -19.65 1.90
N GLN A 217 0.88 -19.10 2.83
CA GLN A 217 -0.47 -19.59 3.12
C GLN A 217 -1.44 -19.34 1.96
N ILE A 218 -1.30 -18.20 1.26
CA ILE A 218 -2.10 -17.90 0.08
C ILE A 218 -1.67 -18.79 -1.09
N GLY A 219 -0.38 -18.83 -1.39
CA GLY A 219 0.18 -19.61 -2.50
C GLY A 219 0.04 -21.12 -2.33
N GLY A 220 0.26 -21.66 -1.13
CA GLY A 220 0.13 -23.10 -0.85
C GLY A 220 -1.28 -23.66 -0.97
N SER A 221 -2.31 -22.79 -1.13
CA SER A 221 -3.65 -23.24 -1.52
C SER A 221 -3.76 -23.69 -2.98
N LEU A 222 -2.73 -23.43 -3.80
CA LEU A 222 -2.62 -23.84 -5.20
C LEU A 222 -2.21 -25.32 -5.35
N ASP A 223 -1.36 -25.84 -4.46
CA ASP A 223 -0.80 -27.21 -4.56
C ASP A 223 -1.76 -28.31 -4.06
N GLY A 224 -2.96 -27.93 -3.61
CA GLY A 224 -3.96 -28.81 -2.99
C GLY A 224 -5.15 -29.20 -3.88
N ARG A 225 -5.05 -29.04 -5.20
CA ARG A 225 -6.06 -29.48 -6.17
C ARG A 225 -5.44 -30.30 -7.30
#